data_AF-A0A0C3CBB2-F1
#
_entry.id   AF-A0A0C3CBB2-F1
#
_cell.length_a   1.000
_cell.length_b   1.000
_cell.length_c   1.000
_cell.angle_alpha   90.00
_cell.angle_beta   90.00
_cell.angle_gamma   90.00
#
_symmetry.space_group_name_H-M   'P 1'
#
loop_
_entity.id
_entity.type
_entity.pdbx_description
1 polymer ?
#
loop_
_entity_poly.entity_id
_entity_poly.type
_entity_poly.pdbx_seq_one_letter_code
_entity_poly.pdbx_strand_id
1 'polypeptide(L)'
;MQSIYAYRTKVRESSTGVLQYHRESNHLRIWPWPSSGEARIPPCAMQDHRISHRMLWPCCLCPMMDVTKPNVVEAAIYIASQGEQAGQYVASCAKEECGYFVPFEKFYDKLGPIEVYARRAFGEGVPSRVTHISETRPAPSTSRPLKRTYAMLDINAGAILQRRPPAMRPSHETADLLAKLDARERPGISEVDFVTLFRKCECGYHMTRRAFMDHDCLNEVVDLTE
;
A
#
# COMPACT_ATOMS: atom_id res chain seq x y z
N MET A 1 9.71 25.42 -14.10
CA MET A 1 10.01 24.58 -12.91
C MET A 1 9.22 24.98 -11.66
N GLN A 2 9.06 26.26 -11.30
CA GLN A 2 8.27 26.66 -10.11
C GLN A 2 6.81 26.13 -10.11
N SER A 3 6.18 26.04 -11.29
CA SER A 3 4.78 25.58 -11.40
C SER A 3 4.59 24.09 -11.04
N ILE A 4 5.51 23.19 -11.43
CA ILE A 4 5.32 21.75 -11.12
C ILE A 4 5.45 21.46 -9.62
N TYR A 5 6.35 22.15 -8.91
CA TYR A 5 6.47 21.99 -7.47
C TYR A 5 5.17 22.36 -6.75
N ALA A 6 4.56 23.49 -7.12
CA ALA A 6 3.26 23.90 -6.57
C ALA A 6 2.17 22.85 -6.84
N TYR A 7 2.17 22.20 -8.01
CA TYR A 7 1.22 21.15 -8.33
C TYR A 7 1.47 19.87 -7.51
N ARG A 8 2.73 19.47 -7.33
CA ARG A 8 3.10 18.34 -6.46
C ARG A 8 2.62 18.54 -5.04
N THR A 9 2.89 19.73 -4.47
CA THR A 9 2.44 20.08 -3.11
C THR A 9 0.92 20.02 -3.01
N LYS A 10 0.19 20.64 -3.94
CA LYS A 10 -1.28 20.59 -3.97
C LYS A 10 -1.83 19.17 -4.07
N VAL A 11 -1.23 18.32 -4.90
CA VAL A 11 -1.63 16.90 -5.03
C VAL A 11 -1.43 16.16 -3.70
N ARG A 12 -0.28 16.34 -3.05
CA ARG A 12 0.08 15.64 -1.81
C ARG A 12 -0.77 16.07 -0.63
N GLU A 13 -1.01 17.37 -0.50
CA GLU A 13 -1.76 18.01 0.58
C GLU A 13 -3.27 17.97 0.37
N SER A 14 -3.74 17.51 -0.79
CA SER A 14 -5.18 17.40 -1.07
C SER A 14 -5.89 16.59 0.02
N SER A 15 -6.94 17.20 0.57
CA SER A 15 -7.83 16.58 1.56
C SER A 15 -9.20 16.20 0.99
N THR A 16 -9.57 16.75 -0.17
CA THR A 16 -10.92 16.68 -0.76
C THR A 16 -11.09 15.58 -1.80
N GLY A 17 -10.01 15.16 -2.47
CA GLY A 17 -10.07 14.10 -3.46
C GLY A 17 -8.74 13.83 -4.16
N VAL A 18 -8.73 12.80 -4.99
CA VAL A 18 -7.60 12.47 -5.86
C VAL A 18 -7.51 13.56 -6.93
N LEU A 19 -6.44 14.34 -6.94
CA LEU A 19 -6.24 15.37 -7.96
C LEU A 19 -5.55 14.77 -9.18
N GLN A 20 -6.02 15.11 -10.38
CA GLN A 20 -5.39 14.76 -11.64
C GLN A 20 -5.06 16.00 -12.46
N TYR A 21 -4.05 15.90 -13.32
CA TYR A 21 -3.71 16.98 -14.24
C TYR A 21 -4.61 16.97 -15.47
N HIS A 22 -5.17 18.13 -15.81
CA HIS A 22 -5.94 18.33 -17.03
C HIS A 22 -5.19 19.28 -17.96
N ARG A 23 -4.63 18.76 -19.05
CA ARG A 23 -3.71 19.50 -19.92
C ARG A 23 -4.35 20.67 -20.64
N GLU A 24 -5.55 20.49 -21.20
CA GLU A 24 -6.23 21.52 -21.99
C GLU A 24 -6.52 22.77 -21.18
N SER A 25 -6.90 22.59 -19.90
CA SER A 25 -7.13 23.71 -18.98
C SER A 25 -5.91 24.08 -18.15
N ASN A 26 -4.78 23.37 -18.32
CA ASN A 26 -3.55 23.54 -17.54
C ASN A 26 -3.79 23.68 -16.02
N HIS A 27 -4.63 22.82 -15.46
CA HIS A 27 -5.05 22.88 -14.05
C HIS A 27 -5.25 21.49 -13.44
N LEU A 28 -5.16 21.40 -12.11
CA LEU A 28 -5.58 20.21 -11.36
C LEU A 28 -7.10 20.18 -11.27
N ARG A 29 -7.68 19.00 -11.49
CA ARG A 29 -9.10 18.72 -11.25
C ARG A 29 -9.22 17.51 -10.34
N ILE A 30 -10.32 17.43 -9.60
CA ILE A 30 -10.63 16.21 -8.86
C ILE A 30 -10.95 15.12 -9.88
N TRP A 31 -10.25 14.00 -9.78
CA TRP A 31 -10.56 12.79 -10.50
C TRP A 31 -11.78 12.13 -9.85
N PRO A 32 -12.88 11.93 -10.60
CA PRO A 32 -14.08 11.33 -10.05
C PRO A 32 -13.86 9.85 -9.77
N TRP A 33 -14.29 9.40 -8.59
CA TRP A 33 -14.10 8.03 -8.18
C TRP A 33 -15.10 7.10 -8.89
N PRO A 34 -14.67 5.96 -9.46
CA PRO A 34 -15.55 5.04 -10.17
C PRO A 34 -16.61 4.44 -9.25
N SER A 35 -17.84 4.36 -9.76
CA SER A 35 -18.99 3.77 -9.07
C SER A 35 -19.68 2.74 -9.96
N SER A 36 -20.22 1.69 -9.36
CA SER A 36 -21.15 0.75 -10.03
C SER A 36 -22.56 1.31 -10.19
N GLY A 37 -22.82 2.53 -9.68
CA GLY A 37 -24.15 3.14 -9.56
C GLY A 37 -24.73 2.97 -8.15
N GLU A 38 -24.43 1.84 -7.50
CA GLU A 38 -24.88 1.56 -6.12
C GLU A 38 -23.81 1.87 -5.09
N ALA A 39 -22.55 1.57 -5.42
CA ALA A 39 -21.42 1.72 -4.51
C ALA A 39 -20.17 2.16 -5.26
N ARG A 40 -19.25 2.78 -4.51
CA ARG A 40 -17.92 3.09 -5.00
C ARG A 40 -17.15 1.80 -5.25
N ILE A 41 -16.38 1.78 -6.32
CA ILE A 41 -15.49 0.66 -6.61
C ILE A 41 -14.28 0.74 -5.66
N PRO A 42 -14.00 -0.29 -4.86
CA PRO A 42 -12.84 -0.30 -3.97
C PRO A 42 -11.53 -0.36 -4.78
N PRO A 43 -10.40 0.14 -4.23
CA PRO A 43 -9.11 0.14 -4.93
C PRO A 43 -8.70 -1.23 -5.50
N CYS A 44 -8.95 -2.31 -4.77
CA CYS A 44 -8.63 -3.67 -5.20
C CYS A 44 -9.40 -4.14 -6.45
N ALA A 45 -10.58 -3.60 -6.70
CA ALA A 45 -11.43 -3.93 -7.87
C ALA A 45 -11.26 -2.95 -9.04
N MET A 46 -10.48 -1.88 -8.88
CA MET A 46 -10.35 -0.84 -9.91
C MET A 46 -9.70 -1.31 -11.19
N GLN A 47 -8.73 -2.23 -11.11
CA GLN A 47 -8.08 -2.78 -12.31
C GLN A 47 -9.10 -3.52 -13.18
N ASP A 48 -9.92 -4.37 -12.58
CA ASP A 48 -10.96 -5.12 -13.28
C ASP A 48 -12.06 -4.19 -13.81
N HIS A 49 -12.41 -3.15 -13.04
CA HIS A 49 -13.34 -2.13 -13.49
C HIS A 49 -12.80 -1.36 -14.70
N ARG A 50 -11.51 -0.98 -14.71
CA ARG A 50 -10.85 -0.32 -15.85
C ARG A 50 -10.80 -1.20 -17.11
N ILE A 51 -10.66 -2.51 -16.93
CA ILE A 51 -10.69 -3.47 -18.05
C ILE A 51 -12.10 -3.50 -18.68
N SER A 52 -13.15 -3.50 -17.86
CA SER A 52 -14.54 -3.68 -18.31
C SER A 52 -15.27 -2.38 -18.67
N HIS A 53 -14.83 -1.23 -18.17
CA HIS A 53 -15.49 0.07 -18.34
C HIS A 53 -14.56 1.09 -18.98
N ARG A 54 -15.15 2.13 -19.59
CA ARG A 54 -14.46 3.26 -20.22
C ARG A 54 -13.90 4.23 -19.18
N MET A 55 -13.04 3.71 -18.32
CA MET A 55 -12.38 4.42 -17.25
C MET A 55 -10.88 4.51 -17.55
N LEU A 56 -10.27 5.63 -17.18
CA LEU A 56 -8.82 5.80 -17.12
C LEU A 56 -8.41 6.10 -15.68
N TRP A 57 -7.18 5.74 -15.34
CA TRP A 57 -6.57 6.11 -14.07
C TRP A 57 -6.28 7.61 -14.00
N PRO A 58 -6.07 8.16 -12.80
CA PRO A 58 -5.77 9.58 -12.63
C PRO A 58 -4.58 10.02 -13.49
N CYS A 59 -4.70 11.15 -14.17
CA CYS A 59 -3.61 11.69 -14.97
C CYS A 59 -2.51 12.31 -14.09
N CYS A 60 -1.27 11.87 -14.27
CA CYS A 60 -0.11 12.41 -13.56
C CYS A 60 0.36 13.75 -14.17
N LEU A 61 1.44 14.34 -13.62
CA LEU A 61 1.98 15.63 -14.06
C LEU A 61 2.90 15.55 -15.29
N CYS A 62 3.15 14.37 -15.85
CA CYS A 62 4.01 14.21 -17.04
C CYS A 62 3.60 15.08 -18.24
N PRO A 63 2.30 15.23 -18.59
CA PRO A 63 1.90 16.08 -19.72
C PRO A 63 2.21 17.56 -19.52
N MET A 64 2.46 18.00 -18.28
CA MET A 64 2.90 19.36 -17.95
C MET A 64 4.41 19.55 -18.19
N MET A 65 5.19 18.47 -17.99
CA MET A 65 6.66 18.52 -18.07
C MET A 65 7.19 18.41 -19.49
N ASP A 66 6.46 17.71 -20.35
CA ASP A 66 6.90 17.41 -21.70
C ASP A 66 5.71 17.49 -22.66
N VAL A 67 5.78 18.47 -23.56
CA VAL A 67 4.73 18.74 -24.54
C VAL A 67 4.58 17.62 -25.57
N THR A 68 5.59 16.76 -25.72
CA THR A 68 5.55 15.61 -26.64
C THR A 68 4.74 14.43 -26.06
N LYS A 69 4.53 14.40 -24.74
CA LYS A 69 3.69 13.39 -24.09
C LYS A 69 2.23 13.57 -24.51
N PRO A 70 1.41 12.49 -24.48
CA PRO A 70 -0.02 12.60 -24.72
C PRO A 70 -0.71 13.49 -23.67
N ASN A 71 -1.93 13.93 -23.98
CA ASN A 71 -2.73 14.78 -23.08
C ASN A 71 -3.05 14.09 -21.75
N VAL A 72 -3.18 12.76 -21.77
CA VAL A 72 -3.41 11.93 -20.60
C VAL A 72 -2.25 10.94 -20.46
N VAL A 73 -1.56 11.00 -19.32
CA VAL A 73 -0.57 10.00 -18.91
C VAL A 73 -1.02 9.45 -17.57
N GLU A 74 -1.59 8.24 -17.59
CA GLU A 74 -2.13 7.58 -16.41
C GLU A 74 -1.04 7.33 -15.34
N ALA A 75 -1.36 7.70 -14.10
CA ALA A 75 -0.62 7.32 -12.91
C ALA A 75 -0.85 5.84 -12.62
N ALA A 76 0.17 5.12 -12.15
CA ALA A 76 0.03 3.75 -11.69
C ALA A 76 -0.66 3.71 -10.32
N ILE A 77 -1.62 2.80 -10.14
CA ILE A 77 -2.26 2.50 -8.85
C ILE A 77 -1.75 1.13 -8.38
N TYR A 78 -1.12 1.08 -7.21
CA TYR A 78 -0.52 -0.12 -6.65
C TYR A 78 -0.44 -0.04 -5.12
N ILE A 79 -0.11 -1.16 -4.46
CA ILE A 79 0.13 -1.20 -3.02
C ILE A 79 1.59 -0.79 -2.76
N ALA A 80 1.80 0.28 -2.00
CA ALA A 80 3.15 0.69 -1.65
C ALA A 80 3.84 -0.39 -0.80
N SER A 81 5.08 -0.74 -1.16
CA SER A 81 5.86 -1.77 -0.44
C SER A 81 6.69 -1.20 0.71
N GLN A 82 6.93 0.11 0.72
CA GLN A 82 7.83 0.79 1.65
C GLN A 82 7.31 2.20 2.00
N GLY A 83 7.86 2.77 3.08
CA GLY A 83 7.52 4.12 3.56
C GLY A 83 6.25 4.18 4.42
N GLU A 84 5.80 5.39 4.74
CA GLU A 84 4.64 5.63 5.61
C GLU A 84 3.31 5.08 5.08
N GLN A 85 3.24 4.80 3.77
CA GLN A 85 2.05 4.28 3.10
C GLN A 85 2.18 2.77 2.80
N ALA A 86 3.18 2.08 3.37
CA ALA A 86 3.39 0.66 3.12
C ALA A 86 2.12 -0.16 3.45
N GLY A 87 1.73 -1.04 2.52
CA GLY A 87 0.51 -1.84 2.62
C GLY A 87 -0.76 -1.13 2.18
N GLN A 88 -0.69 0.15 1.78
CA GLN A 88 -1.86 0.92 1.31
C GLN A 88 -1.80 1.15 -0.20
N TYR A 89 -2.97 1.30 -0.82
CA TYR A 89 -3.04 1.72 -2.22
C TYR A 89 -2.58 3.17 -2.38
N VAL A 90 -1.69 3.38 -3.34
CA VAL A 90 -1.18 4.69 -3.77
C VAL A 90 -1.35 4.84 -5.27
N ALA A 91 -1.52 6.08 -5.72
CA ALA A 91 -1.46 6.44 -7.14
C ALA A 91 -0.23 7.31 -7.37
N SER A 92 0.73 6.86 -8.18
CA SER A 92 1.95 7.64 -8.47
C SER A 92 2.31 7.62 -9.95
N CYS A 93 3.19 8.54 -10.36
CA CYS A 93 3.73 8.53 -11.72
C CYS A 93 4.40 7.18 -12.00
N ALA A 94 3.93 6.44 -13.01
CA ALA A 94 4.41 5.09 -13.33
C ALA A 94 5.94 5.02 -13.56
N LYS A 95 6.52 6.10 -14.10
CA LYS A 95 7.96 6.23 -14.40
C LYS A 95 8.74 7.06 -13.38
N GLU A 96 8.09 7.54 -12.31
CA GLU A 96 8.67 8.43 -11.30
C GLU A 96 9.23 9.79 -11.84
N GLU A 97 8.98 10.13 -13.10
CA GLU A 97 9.54 11.34 -13.75
C GLU A 97 9.00 12.65 -13.16
N CYS A 98 7.70 12.70 -12.87
CA CYS A 98 7.02 13.97 -12.55
C CYS A 98 6.74 14.19 -11.05
N GLY A 99 7.02 13.21 -10.19
CA GLY A 99 6.79 13.31 -8.74
C GLY A 99 5.32 13.35 -8.31
N TYR A 100 4.39 12.98 -9.21
CA TYR A 100 2.99 12.79 -8.85
C TYR A 100 2.86 11.61 -7.88
N PHE A 101 2.26 11.85 -6.71
CA PHE A 101 2.05 10.84 -5.67
C PHE A 101 0.81 11.19 -4.85
N VAL A 102 -0.13 10.26 -4.77
CA VAL A 102 -1.38 10.38 -4.03
C VAL A 102 -1.52 9.15 -3.13
N PRO A 103 -1.69 9.32 -1.80
CA PRO A 103 -2.13 8.24 -0.95
C PRO A 103 -3.58 7.95 -1.33
N PHE A 104 -3.82 6.87 -2.06
CA PHE A 104 -5.06 6.65 -2.78
C PHE A 104 -6.14 6.08 -1.86
N GLU A 105 -5.75 5.16 -0.97
CA GLU A 105 -6.61 4.53 0.03
C GLU A 105 -7.40 5.55 0.86
N LYS A 106 -6.75 6.65 1.26
CA LYS A 106 -7.34 7.69 2.14
C LYS A 106 -8.58 8.39 1.57
N PHE A 107 -8.86 8.22 0.28
CA PHE A 107 -9.96 8.88 -0.40
C PHE A 107 -11.15 7.96 -0.70
N TYR A 108 -11.06 6.66 -0.43
CA TYR A 108 -12.14 5.72 -0.69
C TYR A 108 -13.40 6.01 0.15
N ASP A 109 -13.23 6.35 1.43
CA ASP A 109 -14.36 6.64 2.33
C ASP A 109 -14.81 8.11 2.31
N LYS A 110 -14.08 8.99 1.61
CA LYS A 110 -14.34 10.44 1.62
C LYS A 110 -15.44 10.83 0.64
N LEU A 111 -16.42 11.61 1.09
CA LEU A 111 -17.41 12.21 0.20
C LEU A 111 -16.70 13.05 -0.88
N GLY A 112 -16.93 12.71 -2.14
CA GLY A 112 -16.28 13.32 -3.29
C GLY A 112 -17.04 12.99 -4.59
N PRO A 113 -16.65 13.60 -5.72
CA PRO A 113 -17.31 13.31 -6.99
C PRO A 113 -17.13 11.84 -7.35
N ILE A 114 -18.23 11.21 -7.75
CA ILE A 114 -18.27 9.85 -8.26
C ILE A 114 -18.74 9.87 -9.71
N GLU A 115 -18.30 8.88 -10.50
CA GLU A 115 -18.73 8.73 -11.89
C GLU A 115 -19.05 7.27 -12.17
N VAL A 116 -20.17 7.04 -12.86
CA VAL A 116 -20.55 5.72 -13.36
C VAL A 116 -20.07 5.63 -14.80
N TYR A 117 -18.99 4.89 -15.02
CA TYR A 117 -18.40 4.71 -16.34
C TYR A 117 -19.22 3.73 -17.18
N ALA A 118 -19.41 4.04 -18.46
CA ALA A 118 -20.05 3.11 -19.38
C ALA A 118 -19.20 1.84 -19.57
N ARG A 119 -19.85 0.68 -19.67
CA ARG A 119 -19.17 -0.56 -20.07
C ARG A 119 -18.61 -0.45 -21.47
N ARG A 120 -17.47 -1.08 -21.70
CA ARG A 120 -16.89 -1.23 -23.03
C ARG A 120 -17.75 -2.14 -23.89
N ALA A 121 -17.85 -1.83 -25.18
CA ALA A 121 -18.53 -2.70 -26.13
C ALA A 121 -17.71 -3.98 -26.38
N PHE A 122 -18.36 -5.03 -26.87
CA PHE A 122 -17.67 -6.24 -27.29
C PHE A 122 -16.65 -5.92 -28.39
N GLY A 123 -15.41 -6.39 -28.24
CA GLY A 123 -14.31 -6.13 -29.17
C GLY A 123 -13.66 -4.74 -29.04
N GLU A 124 -14.14 -3.87 -28.15
CA GLU A 124 -13.47 -2.59 -27.86
C GLU A 124 -12.11 -2.85 -27.18
N GLY A 125 -11.09 -2.09 -27.59
CA GLY A 125 -9.73 -2.23 -27.06
C GLY A 125 -9.66 -1.93 -25.56
N VAL A 126 -8.99 -2.80 -24.82
CA VAL A 126 -8.69 -2.59 -23.40
C VAL A 126 -7.37 -1.82 -23.28
N PRO A 127 -7.32 -0.69 -22.55
CA PRO A 127 -6.07 0.01 -22.31
C PRO A 127 -5.07 -0.87 -21.56
N SER A 128 -3.81 -0.84 -21.99
CA SER A 128 -2.72 -1.58 -21.33
C SER A 128 -2.66 -1.30 -19.83
N ARG A 129 -2.28 -2.31 -19.04
CA ARG A 129 -2.04 -2.12 -17.61
C ARG A 129 -0.91 -1.11 -17.43
N VAL A 130 -1.15 -0.14 -16.55
CA VAL A 130 -0.14 0.82 -16.16
C VAL A 130 0.55 0.23 -14.92
N THR A 131 1.84 -0.03 -15.02
CA THR A 131 2.62 -0.67 -13.95
C THR A 131 3.65 0.32 -13.45
N HIS A 132 3.79 0.46 -12.13
CA HIS A 132 4.81 1.33 -11.55
C HIS A 132 6.20 0.71 -11.70
N ILE A 133 7.25 1.53 -11.84
CA ILE A 133 8.62 1.05 -12.00
C ILE A 133 9.07 0.13 -10.85
N SER A 134 8.58 0.37 -9.63
CA SER A 134 8.86 -0.49 -8.47
C SER A 134 8.27 -1.89 -8.60
N GLU A 135 7.16 -2.07 -9.31
CA GLU A 135 6.54 -3.37 -9.58
C GLU A 135 7.25 -4.10 -10.73
N THR A 136 7.92 -3.37 -11.62
CA THR A 136 8.68 -3.95 -12.75
C THR A 136 10.09 -4.40 -12.41
N ARG A 137 10.60 -4.10 -11.21
CA ARG A 137 11.89 -4.66 -10.79
C ARG A 137 11.77 -6.18 -10.84
N PRO A 138 12.61 -6.87 -11.63
CA PRO A 138 12.62 -8.32 -11.59
C PRO A 138 12.96 -8.70 -10.15
N ALA A 139 12.06 -9.44 -9.50
CA ALA A 139 12.51 -10.37 -8.48
C ALA A 139 13.70 -11.13 -9.11
N PRO A 140 14.82 -11.35 -8.38
CA PRO A 140 15.90 -12.17 -8.90
C PRO A 140 15.30 -13.43 -9.51
N SER A 141 15.50 -13.57 -10.82
CA SER A 141 14.78 -14.50 -11.66
C SER A 141 15.09 -15.92 -11.22
N THR A 142 14.19 -16.51 -10.45
CA THR A 142 14.01 -17.96 -10.37
C THR A 142 12.70 -18.38 -11.03
N SER A 143 12.18 -17.58 -11.97
CA SER A 143 10.98 -17.90 -12.73
C SER A 143 11.25 -19.03 -13.73
N ARG A 144 11.17 -20.27 -13.24
CA ARG A 144 10.77 -21.40 -14.08
C ARG A 144 9.33 -21.15 -14.58
N PRO A 145 9.02 -21.48 -15.84
CA PRO A 145 7.71 -21.21 -16.41
C PRO A 145 6.62 -22.00 -15.66
N LEU A 146 5.56 -21.30 -15.24
CA LEU A 146 4.42 -21.88 -14.56
C LEU A 146 3.65 -22.82 -15.51
N LYS A 147 4.01 -24.09 -15.53
CA LYS A 147 3.09 -25.16 -15.96
C LYS A 147 2.08 -25.37 -14.84
N ARG A 148 0.80 -25.11 -15.13
CA ARG A 148 -0.32 -25.54 -14.29
C ARG A 148 -0.28 -27.05 -14.13
N THR A 149 0.28 -27.50 -13.02
CA THR A 149 0.10 -28.84 -12.48
C THR A 149 -0.05 -28.66 -10.98
N TYR A 150 -1.15 -29.15 -10.42
CA TYR A 150 -1.32 -29.34 -8.98
C TYR A 150 -0.24 -30.33 -8.52
N ALA A 151 0.95 -29.81 -8.21
CA ALA A 151 1.96 -30.53 -7.45
C ALA A 151 2.03 -29.84 -6.10
N MET A 152 1.73 -30.61 -5.05
CA MET A 152 1.99 -30.21 -3.67
C MET A 152 3.43 -29.72 -3.59
N LEU A 153 3.63 -28.49 -3.13
CA LEU A 153 4.96 -27.92 -2.97
C LEU A 153 5.74 -28.78 -1.96
N ASP A 154 6.81 -29.42 -2.43
CA ASP A 154 7.88 -29.90 -1.57
C ASP A 154 8.55 -28.69 -0.92
N ILE A 155 8.10 -28.38 0.30
CA ILE A 155 8.72 -27.40 1.18
C ILE A 155 10.06 -28.00 1.58
N ASN A 156 11.13 -27.60 0.89
CA ASN A 156 12.48 -27.87 1.37
C ASN A 156 12.66 -27.09 2.68
N ALA A 157 12.71 -27.83 3.79
CA ALA A 157 12.58 -27.35 5.17
C ALA A 157 13.65 -26.35 5.65
N GLY A 158 14.61 -25.96 4.81
CA GLY A 158 15.75 -25.12 5.19
C GLY A 158 15.56 -23.61 5.03
N ALA A 159 14.54 -23.13 4.32
CA ALA A 159 14.39 -21.69 4.00
C ALA A 159 13.31 -20.96 4.82
N ILE A 160 12.54 -21.69 5.63
CA ILE A 160 11.68 -21.07 6.63
C ILE A 160 12.53 -20.98 7.88
N LEU A 161 12.92 -19.76 8.27
CA LEU A 161 13.28 -19.48 9.66
C LEU A 161 12.02 -19.81 10.48
N GLN A 162 11.89 -21.08 10.88
CA GLN A 162 10.99 -21.46 11.95
C GLN A 162 11.53 -20.76 13.19
N ARG A 163 11.10 -19.53 13.41
CA ARG A 163 11.14 -18.94 14.74
C ARG A 163 10.36 -19.91 15.60
N ARG A 164 11.07 -20.65 16.46
CA ARG A 164 10.45 -21.55 17.41
C ARG A 164 9.42 -20.72 18.17
N PRO A 165 8.14 -21.15 18.26
CA PRO A 165 7.23 -20.50 19.16
C PRO A 165 7.88 -20.52 20.56
N PRO A 166 7.97 -19.37 21.25
CA PRO A 166 8.66 -19.30 22.53
C PRO A 166 8.07 -20.34 23.48
N ALA A 167 8.91 -21.08 24.20
CA ALA A 167 8.51 -22.23 25.03
C ALA A 167 7.54 -21.88 26.17
N MET A 168 7.37 -20.59 26.49
CA MET A 168 6.38 -20.14 27.45
C MET A 168 4.98 -20.16 26.83
N ARG A 169 4.12 -21.01 27.40
CA ARG A 169 2.67 -20.81 27.29
C ARG A 169 2.34 -19.48 27.97
N PRO A 170 1.63 -18.55 27.30
CA PRO A 170 1.13 -17.36 27.97
C PRO A 170 0.28 -17.80 29.18
N SER A 171 0.41 -17.10 30.30
CA SER A 171 -0.56 -17.26 31.39
C SER A 171 -1.94 -16.88 30.85
N HIS A 172 -3.00 -17.45 31.42
CA HIS A 172 -4.38 -17.14 31.06
C HIS A 172 -4.61 -15.61 31.03
N GLU A 173 -4.06 -14.91 32.02
CA GLU A 173 -4.11 -13.46 32.15
C GLU A 173 -3.43 -12.72 30.99
N THR A 174 -2.24 -13.15 30.55
CA THR A 174 -1.58 -12.51 29.39
C THR A 174 -2.31 -12.77 28.07
N ALA A 175 -2.95 -13.93 27.91
CA ALA A 175 -3.75 -14.24 26.73
C ALA A 175 -5.03 -13.38 26.68
N ASP A 176 -5.69 -13.21 27.81
CA ASP A 176 -6.88 -12.36 27.93
C ASP A 176 -6.57 -10.89 27.64
N LEU A 177 -5.43 -10.38 28.11
CA LEU A 177 -5.00 -9.01 27.84
C LEU A 177 -4.65 -8.78 26.36
N LEU A 178 -4.01 -9.76 25.69
CA LEU A 178 -3.77 -9.69 24.24
C LEU A 178 -5.08 -9.69 23.46
N ALA A 179 -6.04 -10.55 23.84
CA ALA A 179 -7.35 -10.56 23.21
C ALA A 179 -8.10 -9.23 23.38
N LYS A 180 -7.98 -8.58 24.55
CA LYS A 180 -8.54 -7.24 24.80
C LYS A 180 -7.81 -6.13 24.04
N LEU A 181 -6.52 -6.27 23.78
CA LEU A 181 -5.76 -5.32 22.95
C LEU A 181 -6.24 -5.38 21.49
N ASP A 182 -6.52 -6.57 20.98
CA ASP A 182 -7.02 -6.80 19.61
C ASP A 182 -8.53 -6.52 19.47
N ALA A 183 -9.26 -6.44 20.59
CA ALA A 183 -10.68 -6.16 20.60
C ALA A 183 -10.98 -4.69 20.26
N ARG A 184 -12.01 -4.46 19.45
CA ARG A 184 -12.52 -3.12 19.09
C ARG A 184 -13.41 -2.51 20.18
N GLU A 185 -13.65 -3.25 21.25
CA GLU A 185 -14.60 -2.89 22.31
C GLU A 185 -13.98 -1.93 23.32
N ARG A 186 -14.79 -0.97 23.79
CA ARG A 186 -14.41 -0.06 24.88
C ARG A 186 -14.96 -0.58 26.22
N PRO A 187 -14.23 -0.41 27.34
CA PRO A 187 -12.87 0.12 27.43
C PRO A 187 -11.83 -0.94 27.02
N GLY A 188 -10.77 -0.53 26.33
CA GLY A 188 -9.63 -1.39 26.02
C GLY A 188 -8.80 -1.71 27.27
N ILE A 189 -7.54 -2.10 27.09
CA ILE A 189 -6.64 -2.36 28.23
C ILE A 189 -6.18 -1.06 28.90
N SER A 190 -5.90 -1.12 30.21
CA SER A 190 -5.36 0.03 30.95
C SER A 190 -3.87 0.26 30.60
N GLU A 191 -3.34 1.45 30.92
CA GLU A 191 -1.91 1.74 30.73
C GLU A 191 -1.02 0.79 31.56
N VAL A 192 -1.46 0.41 32.75
CA VAL A 192 -0.77 -0.55 33.62
C VAL A 192 -0.70 -1.93 32.95
N ASP A 193 -1.79 -2.38 32.35
CA ASP A 193 -1.84 -3.65 31.63
C ASP A 193 -0.98 -3.61 30.35
N PHE A 194 -0.97 -2.47 29.67
CA PHE A 194 -0.14 -2.26 28.48
C PHE A 194 1.36 -2.40 28.80
N VAL A 195 1.83 -1.76 29.88
CA VAL A 195 3.23 -1.87 30.35
C VAL A 195 3.54 -3.28 30.88
N THR A 196 2.51 -4.04 31.26
CA THR A 196 2.67 -5.45 31.65
C THR A 196 2.89 -6.35 30.43
N LEU A 197 2.25 -6.06 29.30
CA LEU A 197 2.40 -6.81 28.05
C LEU A 197 3.67 -6.46 27.26
N PHE A 198 4.04 -5.18 27.24
CA PHE A 198 5.10 -4.66 26.38
C PHE A 198 6.31 -4.16 27.17
N ARG A 199 7.51 -4.32 26.58
CA ARG A 199 8.75 -3.79 27.12
C ARG A 199 9.46 -2.96 26.05
N LYS A 200 10.07 -1.86 26.48
CA LYS A 200 11.00 -1.08 25.66
C LYS A 200 12.41 -1.62 25.87
N CYS A 201 13.07 -1.99 24.79
CA CYS A 201 14.48 -2.35 24.79
C CYS A 201 15.36 -1.09 24.72
N GLU A 202 16.63 -1.20 25.13
CA GLU A 202 17.61 -0.11 25.05
C GLU A 202 17.90 0.30 23.61
N CYS A 203 17.78 -0.63 22.65
CA CYS A 203 17.85 -0.33 21.21
C CYS A 203 16.65 0.48 20.67
N GLY A 204 15.68 0.83 21.51
CA GLY A 204 14.55 1.68 21.18
C GLY A 204 13.29 0.96 20.70
N TYR A 205 13.35 -0.36 20.46
CA TYR A 205 12.18 -1.14 20.04
C TYR A 205 11.24 -1.44 21.21
N HIS A 206 9.93 -1.35 20.94
CA HIS A 206 8.88 -1.83 21.83
C HIS A 206 8.38 -3.19 21.32
N MET A 207 8.34 -4.18 22.20
CA MET A 207 7.90 -5.54 21.84
C MET A 207 7.21 -6.22 23.02
N THR A 208 6.45 -7.27 22.75
CA THR A 208 5.84 -8.05 23.84
C THR A 208 6.94 -8.63 24.72
N ARG A 209 6.70 -8.76 26.03
CA ARG A 209 7.68 -9.39 26.94
C ARG A 209 8.13 -10.77 26.47
N ARG A 210 7.24 -11.49 25.80
CA ARG A 210 7.54 -12.79 25.19
C ARG A 210 8.58 -12.69 24.08
N ALA A 211 8.40 -11.75 23.15
CA ALA A 211 9.36 -11.51 22.08
C ALA A 211 10.67 -10.89 22.60
N PHE A 212 10.60 -10.13 23.70
CA PHE A 212 11.77 -9.53 24.33
C PHE A 212 12.76 -10.59 24.84
N MET A 213 12.29 -11.73 25.35
CA MET A 213 13.18 -12.81 25.84
C MET A 213 14.05 -13.42 24.73
N ASP A 214 13.58 -13.37 23.48
CA ASP A 214 14.28 -13.89 22.31
C ASP A 214 14.97 -12.75 21.51
N HIS A 215 15.05 -11.55 22.09
CA HIS A 215 15.64 -10.40 21.43
C HIS A 215 17.16 -10.37 21.62
N ASP A 216 17.89 -10.13 20.52
CA ASP A 216 19.36 -10.16 20.48
C ASP A 216 20.04 -9.29 21.55
N CYS A 217 19.46 -8.14 21.92
CA CYS A 217 19.98 -7.27 22.97
C CYS A 217 19.98 -7.90 24.38
N LEU A 218 19.27 -9.01 24.61
CA LEU A 218 19.39 -9.80 25.85
C LEU A 218 20.48 -10.88 25.80
N ASN A 219 20.87 -11.29 24.60
CA ASN A 219 21.82 -12.40 24.38
C ASN A 219 23.24 -11.90 24.07
N GLU A 220 23.44 -10.60 23.93
CA GLU A 220 24.78 -9.99 23.91
C GLU A 220 25.42 -10.12 25.30
N VAL A 221 26.10 -11.24 25.52
CA VAL A 221 27.22 -11.27 26.46
C VAL A 221 28.36 -10.55 25.76
N VAL A 222 28.53 -9.26 26.08
CA VAL A 222 29.75 -8.54 25.73
C VAL A 222 30.85 -9.12 26.62
N ASP A 223 31.66 -10.02 26.06
CA ASP A 223 32.91 -10.42 26.67
C ASP A 223 33.87 -9.24 26.59
N LEU A 224 34.17 -8.63 27.74
CA LEU A 224 35.03 -7.43 27.83
C LEU A 224 36.51 -7.80 28.01
N THR A 225 36.92 -9.03 27.68
CA THR A 225 38.34 -9.37 27.58
C THR A 225 38.78 -9.48 26.13
N GLU A 226 39.19 -8.34 25.56
CA GLU A 226 40.39 -8.16 24.73
C GLU A 226 40.61 -6.68 24.36
#